data_AF-A0A2V2SPZ8-F1
#
_entry.id   AF-A0A2V2SPZ8-F1
#
_cell.length_a   1.000
_cell.length_b   1.000
_cell.length_c   1.000
_cell.angle_alpha   90.00
_cell.angle_beta   90.00
_cell.angle_gamma   90.00
#
_symmetry.space_group_name_H-M   'P 1'
#
loop_
_entity.id
_entity.type
_entity.pdbx_description
1 polymer ?
#
loop_
_entity_poly.entity_id
_entity_poly.type
_entity_poly.pdbx_seq_one_letter_code
_entity_poly.pdbx_strand_id
1 'polypeptide(L)'
;MPSWLVIWMFRFARGERWRKATSQEKRSGAGLFLLVAVLFIVTELATHFGRAQLGFVMRATPLQLWLWMTLLIAVMVFGMAFWARHVCARTSSILAVIAWAVLISLVVYFEWL
;
A
#
# COMPACT_ATOMS: atom_id res chain seq x y z
N MET A 1 2.91 -1.64 -28.61
CA MET A 1 2.13 -0.91 -27.59
C MET A 1 1.54 0.35 -28.21
N PRO A 2 0.26 0.70 -27.96
CA PRO A 2 -0.36 1.91 -28.51
C PRO A 2 0.34 3.18 -28.00
N SER A 3 0.58 4.15 -28.88
CA SER A 3 1.27 5.41 -28.56
C SER A 3 0.54 6.25 -27.48
N TRP A 4 -0.80 6.22 -27.47
CA TRP A 4 -1.60 6.91 -26.46
C TRP A 4 -1.38 6.37 -25.05
N LEU A 5 -1.13 5.06 -24.91
CA LEU A 5 -0.90 4.40 -23.63
C LEU A 5 0.46 4.79 -23.05
N VAL A 6 1.48 4.88 -23.90
CA VAL A 6 2.83 5.32 -23.52
C VAL A 6 2.81 6.78 -23.02
N ILE A 7 2.12 7.66 -23.74
CA ILE A 7 1.95 9.07 -23.32
C ILE A 7 1.19 9.14 -21.98
N TRP A 8 0.14 8.34 -21.81
CA TRP A 8 -0.61 8.29 -20.56
C TRP A 8 0.26 7.84 -19.39
N MET A 9 1.04 6.76 -19.55
CA MET A 9 1.98 6.28 -18.53
C MET A 9 3.04 7.33 -18.20
N PHE A 10 3.57 8.03 -19.19
CA PHE A 10 4.58 9.07 -18.98
C PHE A 10 4.03 10.28 -18.21
N ARG A 11 2.79 10.69 -18.50
CA ARG A 11 2.09 11.77 -17.76
C ARG A 11 1.74 11.34 -16.33
N PHE A 12 1.39 10.08 -16.14
CA PHE A 12 1.18 9.49 -14.83
C PHE A 12 2.48 9.49 -14.01
N ALA A 13 3.59 9.01 -14.58
CA ALA A 13 4.91 8.98 -13.95
C ALA A 13 5.45 10.38 -13.63
N ARG A 14 5.21 11.39 -14.49
CA ARG A 14 5.55 12.79 -14.22
C ARG A 14 4.67 13.46 -13.14
N GLY A 15 3.63 12.78 -12.65
CA GLY A 15 2.74 13.32 -11.63
C GLY A 15 1.95 14.54 -12.09
N GLU A 16 1.70 14.70 -13.40
CA GLU A 16 0.98 15.87 -13.95
C GLU A 16 -0.42 16.01 -13.33
N ARG A 17 -1.09 14.89 -13.08
CA ARG A 17 -2.37 14.86 -12.34
C ARG A 17 -2.19 15.24 -10.87
N TRP A 18 -1.08 14.85 -10.24
CA TRP A 18 -0.79 15.17 -8.84
C TRP A 18 -0.55 16.67 -8.62
N ARG A 19 0.02 17.38 -9.62
CA ARG A 19 0.14 18.84 -9.59
C ARG A 19 -1.22 19.54 -9.56
N LYS A 20 -2.19 19.01 -10.32
CA LYS A 20 -3.56 19.55 -10.42
C LYS A 20 -4.53 18.98 -9.37
N ALA A 21 -4.07 18.05 -8.53
CA ALA A 21 -4.91 17.40 -7.53
C ALA A 21 -5.36 18.39 -6.45
N THR A 22 -6.62 18.26 -6.05
CA THR A 22 -7.22 18.97 -4.93
C THR A 22 -6.51 18.60 -3.61
N SER A 23 -6.64 19.45 -2.59
CA SER A 23 -6.07 19.20 -1.27
C SER A 23 -6.57 17.87 -0.66
N GLN A 24 -7.80 17.48 -0.96
CA GLN A 24 -8.38 16.21 -0.52
C GLN A 24 -7.76 15.02 -1.24
N GLU A 25 -7.62 15.07 -2.57
CA GLU A 25 -6.96 14.01 -3.34
C GLU A 25 -5.50 13.80 -2.92
N LYS A 26 -4.79 14.90 -2.62
CA LYS A 26 -3.41 14.83 -2.12
C LYS A 26 -3.32 14.14 -0.76
N ARG A 27 -4.26 14.41 0.16
CA ARG A 27 -4.35 13.72 1.45
C ARG A 27 -4.65 12.25 1.26
N SER A 28 -5.62 11.94 0.41
CA SER A 28 -6.03 10.59 0.08
C SER A 28 -4.86 9.77 -0.47
N GLY A 29 -4.18 10.23 -1.52
CA GLY A 29 -3.08 9.42 -2.08
C GLY A 29 -1.83 9.37 -1.19
N ALA A 30 -1.56 10.39 -0.37
CA ALA A 30 -0.51 10.28 0.66
C ALA A 30 -0.86 9.23 1.74
N GLY A 31 -2.14 9.17 2.15
CA GLY A 31 -2.64 8.13 3.06
C GLY A 31 -2.59 6.73 2.43
N LEU A 32 -2.99 6.59 1.17
CA LEU A 32 -2.87 5.34 0.41
C LEU A 32 -1.40 4.88 0.37
N PHE A 33 -0.48 5.79 0.04
CA PHE A 33 0.95 5.46 -0.08
C PHE A 33 1.55 4.96 1.24
N LEU A 34 1.13 5.55 2.38
CA LEU A 34 1.47 5.05 3.72
C LEU A 34 0.86 3.67 3.99
N LEU A 35 -0.45 3.52 3.78
CA LEU A 35 -1.18 2.28 4.11
C LEU A 35 -0.67 1.10 3.29
N VAL A 36 -0.29 1.32 2.03
CA VAL A 36 0.33 0.28 1.19
C VAL A 36 1.66 -0.18 1.79
N ALA A 37 2.51 0.75 2.23
CA ALA A 37 3.77 0.38 2.89
C ALA A 37 3.51 -0.42 4.18
N VAL A 38 2.58 0.04 5.02
CA VAL A 38 2.20 -0.65 6.27
C VAL A 38 1.65 -2.06 5.98
N LEU A 39 0.80 -2.21 4.96
CA LEU A 39 0.28 -3.52 4.56
C LEU A 39 1.40 -4.48 4.19
N PHE A 40 2.36 -4.04 3.37
CA PHE A 40 3.51 -4.86 2.99
C PHE A 40 4.38 -5.21 4.19
N ILE A 41 4.66 -4.26 5.09
CA ILE A 41 5.40 -4.54 6.34
C ILE A 41 4.72 -5.63 7.16
N VAL A 42 3.41 -5.51 7.36
CA VAL A 42 2.63 -6.49 8.14
C VAL A 42 2.65 -7.85 7.45
N THR A 43 2.51 -7.87 6.12
CA THR A 43 2.53 -9.10 5.34
C THR A 43 3.89 -9.77 5.42
N GLU A 44 4.97 -9.02 5.28
CA GLU A 44 6.35 -9.50 5.35
C GLU A 44 6.70 -10.06 6.74
N LEU A 45 6.28 -9.36 7.80
CA LEU A 45 6.43 -9.86 9.16
C LEU A 45 5.63 -11.14 9.38
N ALA A 46 4.42 -11.21 8.83
CA ALA A 46 3.56 -12.36 9.01
C ALA A 46 3.96 -13.56 8.14
N THR A 47 4.62 -13.37 6.99
CA THR A 47 5.22 -14.46 6.23
C THR A 47 6.46 -15.01 6.93
N HIS A 48 7.32 -14.14 7.49
CA HIS A 48 8.54 -14.58 8.17
C HIS A 48 8.30 -15.21 9.55
N PHE A 49 7.44 -14.62 10.38
CA PHE A 49 7.20 -15.09 11.74
C PHE A 49 5.89 -15.89 11.88
N GLY A 50 4.92 -15.66 11.00
CA GLY A 50 3.61 -16.29 11.06
C GLY A 50 3.55 -17.62 10.32
N ARG A 51 4.04 -18.70 10.96
CA ARG A 51 3.84 -20.08 10.45
C ARG A 51 2.36 -20.38 10.15
N ALA A 52 1.44 -19.77 10.89
CA ALA A 52 0.00 -19.90 10.68
C ALA A 52 -0.48 -19.26 9.37
N GLN A 53 0.14 -18.16 8.91
CA GLN A 53 -0.26 -17.48 7.67
C GLN A 53 0.16 -18.27 6.44
N LEU A 54 1.37 -18.81 6.43
CA LEU A 54 1.83 -19.77 5.41
C LEU A 54 0.92 -21.02 5.38
N GLY A 55 0.58 -21.57 6.54
CA GLY A 55 -0.35 -22.70 6.65
C GLY A 55 -1.74 -22.39 6.13
N PHE A 56 -2.24 -21.17 6.37
CA PHE A 56 -3.53 -20.71 5.85
C PHE A 56 -3.47 -20.57 4.32
N VAL A 57 -2.50 -19.86 3.76
CA VAL A 57 -2.38 -19.63 2.31
C VAL A 57 -2.28 -20.95 1.54
N MET A 58 -1.54 -21.93 2.06
CA MET A 58 -1.36 -23.23 1.42
C MET A 58 -2.59 -24.16 1.52
N ARG A 59 -3.50 -23.92 2.46
CA ARG A 59 -4.69 -24.77 2.71
C ARG A 59 -6.00 -24.08 2.39
N ALA A 60 -5.98 -22.78 2.13
CA ALA A 60 -7.17 -21.99 1.90
C ALA A 60 -7.80 -22.32 0.54
N THR A 61 -9.13 -22.36 0.52
CA THR A 61 -9.87 -22.48 -0.75
C THR A 61 -9.85 -21.14 -1.50
N PRO A 62 -10.06 -21.12 -2.82
CA PRO A 62 -10.14 -19.88 -3.59
C PRO A 62 -11.16 -18.88 -3.03
N LEU A 63 -12.28 -19.37 -2.50
CA LEU A 63 -13.30 -18.54 -1.87
C LEU A 63 -12.79 -17.88 -0.58
N GLN A 64 -12.05 -18.61 0.25
CA GLN A 64 -11.46 -18.07 1.48
C GLN A 64 -10.41 -17.00 1.18
N LEU A 65 -9.57 -17.22 0.17
CA LEU A 65 -8.60 -16.22 -0.30
C LEU A 65 -9.31 -14.96 -0.81
N TRP A 66 -10.38 -15.11 -1.58
CA TRP A 66 -11.17 -13.99 -2.08
C TRP A 66 -11.81 -13.18 -0.95
N LEU A 67 -12.41 -13.84 0.05
CA LEU A 67 -12.98 -13.19 1.23
C LEU A 67 -11.91 -12.42 2.01
N TRP A 68 -10.73 -13.01 2.19
CA TRP A 68 -9.60 -12.37 2.85
C TRP A 68 -9.11 -11.13 2.09
N MET A 69 -8.97 -11.22 0.77
CA MET A 69 -8.61 -10.06 -0.05
C MET A 69 -9.67 -8.96 0.03
N THR A 70 -10.94 -9.32 -0.02
CA THR A 70 -12.05 -8.37 0.06
C THR A 70 -12.05 -7.64 1.40
N LEU A 71 -11.80 -8.38 2.50
CA LEU A 71 -11.66 -7.81 3.83
C LEU A 71 -10.47 -6.85 3.91
N LEU A 72 -9.31 -7.24 3.38
CA LEU A 72 -8.12 -6.37 3.34
C LEU A 72 -8.39 -5.08 2.56
N ILE A 73 -8.99 -5.17 1.37
CA ILE A 73 -9.36 -4.02 0.56
C ILE A 73 -10.32 -3.11 1.32
N ALA A 74 -11.34 -3.68 1.97
CA ALA A 74 -12.28 -2.91 2.77
C ALA A 74 -11.55 -2.17 3.91
N VAL A 75 -10.70 -2.85 4.67
CA VAL A 75 -9.91 -2.24 5.74
C VAL A 75 -9.02 -1.12 5.21
N MET A 76 -8.39 -1.28 4.05
CA MET A 76 -7.59 -0.22 3.42
C MET A 76 -8.46 0.98 3.02
N VAL A 77 -9.61 0.75 2.38
CA VAL A 77 -10.51 1.82 1.93
C VAL A 77 -11.09 2.59 3.12
N PHE A 78 -11.60 1.90 4.13
CA PHE A 78 -12.13 2.53 5.34
C PHE A 78 -11.04 3.19 6.16
N GLY A 79 -9.89 2.53 6.32
CA GLY A 79 -8.71 3.07 7.00
C GLY A 79 -8.24 4.36 6.33
N MET A 80 -8.17 4.38 5.00
CA MET A 80 -7.81 5.56 4.21
C MET A 80 -8.84 6.67 4.35
N ALA A 81 -10.14 6.36 4.26
CA ALA A 81 -11.20 7.34 4.40
C ALA A 81 -11.20 7.98 5.80
N PHE A 82 -10.95 7.19 6.84
CA PHE A 82 -10.81 7.67 8.21
C PHE A 82 -9.52 8.48 8.39
N TRP A 83 -8.39 8.00 7.86
CA TRP A 83 -7.09 8.66 7.96
C TRP A 83 -7.10 10.03 7.27
N ALA A 84 -7.65 10.12 6.06
CA ALA A 84 -7.72 11.36 5.28
C ALA A 84 -8.57 12.46 5.95
N ARG A 85 -9.51 12.06 6.84
CA ARG A 85 -10.30 13.02 7.65
C ARG A 85 -9.49 13.63 8.79
N HIS A 86 -8.58 12.87 9.40
CA HIS A 86 -7.90 13.27 10.64
C HIS A 86 -6.46 13.74 10.44
N VAL A 87 -5.79 13.32 9.36
CA VAL A 87 -4.34 13.51 9.19
C VAL A 87 -4.03 14.38 7.96
N CYS A 88 -3.16 15.37 8.17
CA CYS A 88 -2.67 16.24 7.10
C CYS A 88 -1.77 15.49 6.11
N ALA A 89 -1.82 15.87 4.83
CA ALA A 89 -1.05 15.23 3.76
C ALA A 89 0.47 15.23 4.03
N ARG A 90 1.01 16.30 4.62
CA ARG A 90 2.44 16.41 4.95
C ARG A 90 2.87 15.34 5.96
N THR A 91 2.10 15.16 7.04
CA THR A 91 2.36 14.14 8.06
C THR A 91 2.27 12.74 7.45
N SER A 92 1.24 12.45 6.67
CA SER A 92 1.10 11.17 5.97
C SER A 92 2.28 10.88 5.03
N SER A 93 2.79 11.91 4.35
CA SER A 93 3.93 11.76 3.43
C SER A 93 5.22 11.44 4.19
N ILE A 94 5.49 12.12 5.31
CA ILE A 94 6.66 11.85 6.16
C ILE A 94 6.58 10.43 6.72
N LEU A 95 5.43 10.05 7.28
CA LEU A 95 5.21 8.70 7.78
C LEU A 95 5.35 7.65 6.68
N ALA A 96 4.88 7.94 5.47
CA ALA A 96 5.03 7.02 4.35
C ALA A 96 6.49 6.79 4.01
N VAL A 97 7.31 7.85 3.92
CA VAL A 97 8.75 7.73 3.66
C VAL A 97 9.42 6.86 4.73
N ILE A 98 9.10 7.07 6.00
CA ILE A 98 9.62 6.25 7.11
C ILE A 98 9.18 4.79 6.95
N ALA A 99 7.88 4.54 6.69
CA ALA A 99 7.36 3.20 6.51
C ALA A 99 8.02 2.47 5.34
N TRP A 100 8.23 3.14 4.21
CA TRP A 100 8.95 2.56 3.07
C TRP A 100 10.41 2.25 3.40
N ALA A 101 11.11 3.12 4.14
CA ALA A 101 12.46 2.85 4.59
C ALA A 101 12.53 1.61 5.51
N VAL A 102 11.57 1.48 6.43
CA VAL A 102 11.43 0.29 7.28
C VAL A 102 11.14 -0.96 6.44
N LEU A 103 10.21 -0.88 5.48
CA LEU A 103 9.89 -1.99 4.59
C LEU A 103 11.12 -2.47 3.81
N ILE A 104 11.87 -1.55 3.20
CA ILE A 104 13.10 -1.88 2.47
C ILE A 104 14.11 -2.52 3.42
N SER A 105 14.26 -1.98 4.63
CA SER A 105 15.19 -2.54 5.63
C SER A 105 14.79 -3.95 6.06
N LEU A 106 13.49 -4.22 6.21
CA LEU A 106 12.96 -5.54 6.53
C LEU A 106 13.17 -6.53 5.39
N VAL A 107 12.82 -6.17 4.16
CA VAL A 107 13.02 -7.02 2.97
C VAL A 107 14.50 -7.38 2.83
N VAL A 108 15.38 -6.38 2.91
CA VAL A 108 16.83 -6.61 2.89
C VAL A 108 17.21 -7.55 4.04
N TYR A 109 16.88 -7.21 5.28
CA TYR A 109 17.24 -8.02 6.45
C TYR A 109 16.83 -9.49 6.30
N PHE A 110 15.63 -9.76 5.79
CA PHE A 110 15.13 -11.11 5.62
C PHE A 110 15.69 -11.86 4.41
N GLU A 111 16.02 -11.18 3.32
CA GLU A 111 16.69 -11.82 2.17
C GLU A 111 18.11 -12.29 2.49
N TRP A 112 18.79 -11.62 3.44
CA TRP A 112 20.16 -11.96 3.85
C TRP A 112 20.24 -12.97 5.01
N LEU A 113 19.10 -13.48 5.51
CA LEU A 113 19.00 -14.38 6.66
C LEU A 113 18.53 -15.78 6.27
#